data_AF-A0AAQ2FTW5-F1
#
_entry.id   AF-A0AAQ2FTW5-F1
#
_cell.length_a   1.000
_cell.length_b   1.000
_cell.length_c   1.000
_cell.angle_alpha   90.00
_cell.angle_beta   90.00
_cell.angle_gamma   90.00
#
_symmetry.space_group_name_H-M   'P 1'
#
loop_
_entity.id
_entity.type
_entity.pdbx_description
1 polymer ?
#
loop_
_entity_poly.entity_id
_entity_poly.type
_entity_poly.pdbx_seq_one_letter_code
_entity_poly.pdbx_strand_id
1 'polypeptide(L)'
;MHTHSLVDISQAGLELAIQEIKEEMFDTPQCDYTIAKLLSHCGQFEAAERHIDDMLLKWGASPDVLALTEQAYADMARFSVDQTANALSAANRASVAQASAAA
;
A
#
# COMPACT_ATOMS: atom_id res chain seq x y z
N MET A 1 22.37 2.17 0.06
CA MET A 1 21.23 1.42 0.62
C MET A 1 20.07 1.59 -0.33
N HIS A 2 19.71 0.53 -1.06
CA HIS A 2 18.59 0.57 -2.01
C HIS A 2 17.28 0.61 -1.21
N THR A 3 16.54 1.70 -1.32
CA THR A 3 15.13 1.75 -0.95
C THR A 3 14.40 0.82 -1.91
N HIS A 4 14.21 -0.45 -1.52
CA HIS A 4 13.35 -1.39 -2.22
C HIS A 4 11.92 -0.87 -2.12
N SER A 5 11.57 -0.01 -3.06
CA SER A 5 10.19 0.31 -3.37
C SER A 5 9.55 -0.98 -3.88
N LEU A 6 8.77 -1.69 -3.05
CA LEU A 6 8.01 -2.90 -3.45
C LEU A 6 6.93 -2.60 -4.52
N VAL A 7 6.96 -1.42 -5.14
CA VAL A 7 6.17 -1.04 -6.30
C VAL A 7 6.46 -1.95 -7.51
N ASP A 8 7.57 -2.68 -7.50
CA ASP A 8 7.95 -3.62 -8.57
C ASP A 8 7.43 -5.06 -8.37
N ILE A 9 6.36 -5.28 -7.58
CA ILE A 9 5.71 -6.59 -7.55
C ILE A 9 4.89 -6.78 -8.84
N SER A 10 5.02 -7.95 -9.47
CA SER A 10 4.13 -8.31 -10.57
C SER A 10 2.71 -8.54 -10.03
N GLN A 11 1.69 -8.30 -10.85
CA GLN A 11 0.29 -8.55 -10.45
C GLN A 11 0.10 -10.00 -9.95
N ALA A 12 0.69 -10.98 -10.64
CA ALA A 12 0.64 -12.38 -10.21
C ALA A 12 1.35 -12.63 -8.87
N GLY A 13 2.47 -11.94 -8.62
CA GLY A 13 3.17 -12.02 -7.33
C GLY A 13 2.38 -11.40 -6.19
N LEU A 14 1.66 -10.31 -6.45
CA LEU A 14 0.78 -9.66 -5.48
C LEU A 14 -0.42 -10.55 -5.14
N GLU A 15 -1.04 -11.17 -6.15
CA GLU A 15 -2.13 -12.13 -5.93
C GLU A 15 -1.69 -13.33 -5.10
N LEU A 16 -0.49 -13.85 -5.36
CA LEU A 16 0.10 -14.94 -4.57
C LEU A 16 0.32 -14.50 -3.11
N ALA A 17 0.92 -13.34 -2.88
CA ALA A 17 1.15 -12.83 -1.52
C ALA A 17 -0.16 -12.62 -0.75
N ILE A 18 -1.20 -12.11 -1.41
CA ILE A 18 -2.53 -11.98 -0.81
C ILE A 18 -3.10 -13.35 -0.45
N GLN A 19 -2.93 -14.36 -1.32
CA GLN A 19 -3.39 -15.71 -1.05
C GLN A 19 -2.66 -16.34 0.15
N GLU A 20 -1.34 -16.17 0.23
CA GLU A 20 -0.53 -16.64 1.37
C GLU A 20 -0.97 -15.99 2.69
N ILE A 21 -1.23 -14.67 2.69
CA ILE A 21 -1.76 -13.96 3.87
C ILE A 21 -3.09 -14.56 4.31
N LYS A 22 -4.01 -14.84 3.37
CA LYS A 22 -5.31 -15.44 3.68
C LYS A 22 -5.18 -16.85 4.26
N GLU A 23 -4.25 -17.64 3.75
CA GLU A 23 -3.99 -19.00 4.22
C GLU A 23 -3.36 -19.00 5.62
N GLU A 24 -2.46 -18.06 5.92
CA GLU A 24 -1.79 -17.97 7.21
C GLU A 24 -2.67 -17.36 8.30
N MET A 25 -3.31 -16.23 8.01
CA MET A 25 -4.04 -15.45 9.01
C MET A 25 -5.50 -15.87 9.17
N PHE A 26 -6.00 -16.72 8.27
CA PHE A 26 -7.40 -17.12 8.17
C PHE A 26 -8.34 -15.91 8.05
N ASP A 27 -9.63 -16.17 8.04
CA ASP A 27 -10.64 -15.14 7.87
C ASP A 27 -10.80 -14.30 9.15
N THR A 28 -10.02 -13.23 9.28
CA THR A 28 -9.99 -12.33 10.44
C THR A 28 -9.90 -10.86 10.02
N PRO A 29 -10.33 -9.90 10.86
CA PRO A 29 -10.13 -8.48 10.57
C PRO A 29 -8.65 -8.11 10.37
N GLN A 30 -7.75 -8.79 11.10
CA GLN A 30 -6.32 -8.58 10.98
C GLN A 30 -5.78 -9.00 9.60
N CYS A 31 -6.37 -10.04 9.00
CA CYS A 31 -6.05 -10.49 7.65
C CYS A 31 -6.43 -9.40 6.63
N ASP A 32 -7.66 -8.88 6.70
CA ASP A 32 -8.14 -7.82 5.81
C ASP A 32 -7.28 -6.55 5.93
N TYR A 33 -6.93 -6.14 7.14
CA TYR A 33 -5.98 -5.04 7.38
C TYR A 33 -4.62 -5.29 6.73
N THR A 34 -4.07 -6.50 6.88
CA THR A 34 -2.74 -6.84 6.35
C THR A 34 -2.73 -6.80 4.81
N ILE A 35 -3.80 -7.27 4.18
CA ILE A 35 -3.99 -7.18 2.73
C ILE A 35 -4.11 -5.71 2.30
N ALA A 36 -4.93 -4.89 2.97
CA ALA A 36 -5.06 -3.47 2.67
C ALA A 36 -3.73 -2.72 2.78
N LYS A 37 -2.92 -3.05 3.79
CA LYS A 37 -1.58 -2.50 3.97
C LYS A 37 -0.62 -2.88 2.85
N LEU A 38 -0.63 -4.15 2.42
CA LEU A 38 0.16 -4.61 1.28
C LEU A 38 -0.22 -3.87 0.00
N LEU A 39 -1.53 -3.80 -0.30
CA LEU A 39 -2.05 -3.08 -1.46
C LEU A 39 -1.64 -1.60 -1.46
N SER A 40 -1.72 -0.95 -0.31
CA SER A 40 -1.28 0.44 -0.14
C SER A 40 0.22 0.61 -0.41
N HIS A 41 1.04 -0.31 0.10
CA HIS A 41 2.49 -0.30 -0.14
C HIS A 41 2.83 -0.51 -1.62
N CYS A 42 2.03 -1.30 -2.34
CA CYS A 42 2.17 -1.50 -3.79
C CYS A 42 1.55 -0.36 -4.63
N GLY A 43 1.00 0.68 -4.00
CA GLY A 43 0.36 1.81 -4.69
C GLY A 43 -1.04 1.52 -5.23
N GLN A 44 -1.63 0.37 -4.91
CA GLN A 44 -3.00 0.02 -5.26
C GLN A 44 -4.00 0.59 -4.26
N PHE A 45 -4.01 1.92 -4.12
CA PHE A 45 -4.77 2.62 -3.09
C PHE A 45 -6.29 2.39 -3.19
N GLU A 46 -6.87 2.40 -4.39
CA GLU A 46 -8.30 2.13 -4.58
C GLU A 46 -8.70 0.70 -4.18
N ALA A 47 -7.79 -0.27 -4.36
CA ALA A 47 -8.03 -1.64 -3.94
C ALA A 47 -7.86 -1.79 -2.42
N ALA A 48 -6.89 -1.09 -1.84
CA ALA A 48 -6.70 -1.03 -0.40
C ALA A 48 -7.93 -0.43 0.30
N GLU A 49 -8.42 0.72 -0.18
CA GLU A 49 -9.62 1.39 0.36
C GLU A 49 -10.84 0.46 0.34
N ARG A 50 -11.10 -0.20 -0.80
CA ARG A 50 -12.19 -1.19 -0.89
C ARG A 50 -12.05 -2.32 0.14
N HIS A 51 -10.83 -2.80 0.36
CA HIS A 51 -10.60 -3.84 1.36
C HIS A 51 -10.85 -3.34 2.80
N ILE A 52 -10.56 -2.08 3.09
CA ILE A 52 -10.85 -1.45 4.39
C ILE A 52 -12.37 -1.33 4.58
N ASP A 53 -13.10 -0.92 3.54
CA ASP A 53 -14.56 -0.83 3.56
C ASP A 53 -15.21 -2.22 3.75
N ASP A 54 -14.72 -3.23 3.02
CA ASP A 54 -15.20 -4.60 3.13
C ASP A 54 -14.95 -5.18 4.53
N MET A 55 -13.82 -4.85 5.17
CA MET A 55 -13.52 -5.24 6.54
C MET A 55 -14.57 -4.70 7.52
N LEU A 56 -14.93 -3.41 7.41
CA LEU A 56 -15.98 -2.80 8.23
C LEU A 56 -17.35 -3.43 7.98
N LEU A 57 -17.67 -3.71 6.72
CA LEU A 57 -18.94 -4.33 6.34
C LEU A 57 -19.05 -5.76 6.88
N LYS A 58 -17.96 -6.51 6.82
CA LYS A 58 -17.91 -7.93 7.19
C LYS A 58 -17.86 -8.15 8.68
N TRP A 59 -17.00 -7.42 9.39
CA TRP A 59 -16.72 -7.65 10.81
C TRP A 59 -17.47 -6.69 11.74
N GLY A 60 -18.09 -5.64 11.18
CA GLY A 60 -18.78 -4.61 11.93
C GLY A 60 -17.83 -3.63 12.63
N ALA A 61 -18.42 -2.62 13.28
CA ALA A 61 -17.69 -1.51 13.90
C ALA A 61 -17.37 -1.76 15.39
N SER A 62 -16.79 -2.91 15.72
CA SER A 62 -16.26 -3.12 17.09
C SER A 62 -15.04 -2.20 17.31
N PRO A 63 -14.69 -1.86 18.58
CA PRO A 63 -13.54 -1.00 18.86
C PRO A 63 -12.23 -1.49 18.22
N ASP A 64 -12.01 -2.81 18.20
CA ASP A 64 -10.81 -3.41 17.62
C ASP A 64 -10.79 -3.26 16.09
N VAL A 65 -11.93 -3.48 15.42
CA VAL A 65 -12.03 -3.33 13.97
C VAL A 65 -11.89 -1.86 13.58
N LEU A 66 -12.50 -0.94 14.32
CA LEU A 66 -12.35 0.50 14.09
C LEU A 66 -10.88 0.95 14.22
N ALA A 67 -10.17 0.49 15.23
CA ALA A 67 -8.75 0.78 15.40
C ALA A 67 -7.91 0.27 14.21
N LEU A 68 -8.23 -0.91 13.68
CA LEU A 68 -7.58 -1.44 12.48
C LEU A 68 -7.90 -0.62 11.23
N THR A 69 -9.15 -0.22 11.06
CA THR A 69 -9.59 0.64 9.95
C THR A 69 -8.86 1.99 9.97
N GLU A 70 -8.82 2.65 11.13
CA GLU A 70 -8.10 3.91 11.31
C GLU A 70 -6.61 3.76 10.98
N GLN A 71 -5.98 2.69 11.47
CA GLN A 71 -4.59 2.39 11.15
C GLN A 71 -4.38 2.13 9.66
N ALA A 72 -5.31 1.43 9.00
CA ALA A 72 -5.24 1.14 7.57
C ALA A 72 -5.27 2.42 6.71
N TYR A 73 -6.20 3.33 7.02
CA TYR A 73 -6.26 4.63 6.33
C TYR A 73 -5.02 5.48 6.60
N ALA A 74 -4.50 5.47 7.83
CA ALA A 74 -3.27 6.19 8.17
C ALA A 74 -2.06 5.66 7.40
N ASP A 75 -1.91 4.34 7.32
CA ASP A 75 -0.85 3.70 6.54
C ASP A 75 -1.01 4.00 5.03
N MET A 76 -2.23 3.93 4.50
CA MET A 76 -2.51 4.26 3.10
C MET A 76 -2.13 5.70 2.74
N ALA A 77 -2.54 6.67 3.58
CA ALA A 77 -2.21 8.07 3.40
C ALA A 77 -0.69 8.29 3.43
N ARG A 78 0.01 7.63 4.36
CA ARG A 78 1.47 7.70 4.45
C ARG A 78 2.14 7.16 3.20
N PHE A 79 1.76 5.97 2.73
CA PHE A 79 2.36 5.38 1.53
C PHE A 79 2.10 6.19 0.26
N SER A 80 0.92 6.82 0.15
CA SER A 80 0.58 7.73 -0.95
C SER A 80 1.49 8.96 -0.97
N VAL A 81 1.74 9.58 0.19
CA VAL A 81 2.65 10.72 0.31
C VAL A 81 4.08 10.31 -0.01
N ASP A 82 4.56 9.18 0.53
CA ASP A 82 5.92 8.68 0.32
C ASP A 82 6.20 8.40 -1.18
N GLN A 83 5.25 7.78 -1.88
CA GLN A 83 5.37 7.54 -3.33
C GLN A 83 5.36 8.84 -4.14
N THR A 84 4.46 9.77 -3.79
CA THR A 84 4.41 11.09 -4.44
C THR A 84 5.72 11.85 -4.27
N ALA A 85 6.26 11.88 -3.04
CA ALA A 85 7.52 12.54 -2.73
C ALA A 85 8.70 11.90 -3.49
N ASN A 86 8.73 10.56 -3.60
CA ASN A 86 9.75 9.86 -4.34
C ASN A 86 9.69 10.16 -5.85
N ALA A 87 8.49 10.19 -6.43
CA ALA A 87 8.27 10.54 -7.83
C ALA A 87 8.73 11.98 -8.15
N LEU A 88 8.39 12.94 -7.29
CA LEU A 88 8.85 14.34 -7.42
C LEU A 88 10.38 14.43 -7.31
N SER A 89 10.98 13.71 -6.37
CA SER A 89 12.44 13.66 -6.20
C SER A 89 13.13 13.08 -7.44
N ALA A 90 12.57 12.01 -8.02
CA ALA A 90 13.07 11.40 -9.25
C ALA A 90 12.97 12.35 -10.46
N ALA A 91 11.83 13.04 -10.61
CA ALA A 91 11.62 14.02 -11.67
C ALA A 91 12.65 15.17 -11.59
N ASN A 92 12.87 15.72 -10.39
CA ASN A 92 13.87 16.78 -10.19
C ASN A 92 15.29 16.32 -10.58
N ARG A 93 15.68 15.09 -10.22
CA ARG A 93 16.98 14.53 -10.61
C ARG A 93 17.12 14.40 -12.13
N ALA A 94 16.06 13.96 -12.82
CA ALA A 94 16.06 13.84 -14.27
C ALA A 94 16.18 15.20 -14.97
N SER A 95 15.46 16.22 -14.50
CA SER A 95 15.55 17.58 -15.04
C SER A 95 16.94 18.19 -14.88
N VAL A 96 17.58 18.00 -13.72
CA VAL A 96 18.97 18.48 -13.48
C VAL A 96 19.97 17.78 -14.40
N ALA A 97 19.86 16.45 -14.56
CA ALA A 97 20.75 15.69 -15.45
C ALA A 97 20.62 16.13 -16.92
N GLN A 98 19.41 16.37 -17.40
CA GLN A 98 19.15 16.89 -18.76
C GLN A 98 19.74 18.29 -18.95
N ALA A 99 19.59 19.18 -17.98
CA ALA A 99 20.17 20.52 -18.04
C ALA A 99 21.70 20.51 -18.08
N SER A 100 22.34 19.58 -17.36
CA SER A 100 23.80 19.42 -17.36
C SER A 100 24.37 18.78 -18.63
N ALA A 101 23.58 18.03 -19.38
CA ALA A 101 24.02 17.38 -20.62
C ALA A 101 23.87 18.27 -21.87
N ALA A 102 23.12 19.38 -21.76
CA ALA A 102 22.89 20.35 -22.83
C ALA A 102 23.85 21.55 -22.79
N ALA A 103 24.80 21.57 -21.84
CA ALA A 103 25.84 22.59 -21.67
C ALA A 103 27.21 22.02 -22.06
#